data_AF-A0A3C0JD78-F1
#
_entry.id   AF-A0A3C0JD78-F1
#
_cell.length_a   1.000
_cell.length_b   1.000
_cell.length_c   1.000
_cell.angle_alpha   90.00
_cell.angle_beta   90.00
_cell.angle_gamma   90.00
#
_symmetry.space_group_name_H-M   'P 1'
#
loop_
_entity.id
_entity.type
_entity.pdbx_description
1 polymer ?
#
loop_
_entity_poly.entity_id
_entity_poly.type
_entity_poly.pdbx_seq_one_letter_code
_entity_poly.pdbx_strand_id
1 'polypeptide(L)'
;AEYAQVADGIEQGRLWLDVTSIKRAPVDAMLASRADVVGLHPMTAPPKSPNLKGRVVVVCEARLSPRWRGWFDGLLQRLQGEYVRTDPDRHDRIMALVQALVHAGHLAQAR
;
A
#
# COMPACT_ATOMS: atom_id res chain seq x y z
N ALA A 1 -7.27 5.85 -13.84
CA ALA A 1 -7.70 5.86 -15.26
C ALA A 1 -6.52 5.60 -16.19
N GLU A 2 -5.45 6.39 -16.11
CA GLU A 2 -4.25 6.22 -16.96
C GLU A 2 -3.62 4.82 -16.87
N TYR A 3 -3.43 4.27 -15.66
CA TYR A 3 -2.85 2.91 -15.50
C TYR A 3 -3.68 1.82 -16.19
N ALA A 4 -5.01 1.92 -16.13
CA ALA A 4 -5.90 0.96 -16.77
C ALA A 4 -5.85 1.09 -18.30
N GLN A 5 -5.74 2.32 -18.82
CA GLN A 5 -5.57 2.57 -20.25
C GLN A 5 -4.24 2.03 -20.78
N VAL A 6 -3.14 2.27 -20.06
CA VAL A 6 -1.81 1.76 -20.43
C VAL A 6 -1.75 0.24 -20.37
N ALA A 7 -2.46 -0.38 -19.41
CA ALA A 7 -2.51 -1.83 -19.30
C ALA A 7 -3.33 -2.50 -20.40
N ASP A 8 -4.27 -1.79 -21.04
CA ASP A 8 -5.05 -2.27 -22.19
C ASP A 8 -5.66 -3.67 -22.01
N GLY A 9 -6.16 -3.95 -20.81
CA GLY A 9 -6.82 -5.22 -20.46
C GLY A 9 -5.88 -6.35 -20.05
N ILE A 10 -4.55 -6.21 -20.22
CA ILE A 10 -3.59 -7.25 -19.79
C ILE A 10 -3.59 -7.46 -18.28
N GLU A 11 -4.11 -6.50 -17.53
CA GLU A 11 -4.20 -6.54 -16.08
C GLU A 11 -5.35 -7.40 -15.57
N GLN A 12 -6.31 -7.74 -16.43
CA GLN A 12 -7.29 -8.76 -16.10
C GLN A 12 -6.56 -10.09 -15.84
N GLY A 13 -6.83 -10.72 -14.69
CA GLY A 13 -6.03 -11.89 -14.30
C GLY A 13 -4.99 -11.59 -13.22
N ARG A 14 -4.53 -10.34 -13.13
CA ARG A 14 -3.34 -9.98 -12.36
C ARG A 14 -3.70 -9.39 -11.00
N LEU A 15 -2.70 -9.38 -10.12
CA LEU A 15 -2.70 -8.67 -8.85
C LEU A 15 -1.78 -7.46 -8.96
N TRP A 16 -2.31 -6.28 -8.67
CA TRP A 16 -1.58 -5.02 -8.57
C TRP A 16 -1.36 -4.67 -7.10
N LEU A 17 -0.12 -4.33 -6.79
CA LEU A 17 0.32 -3.91 -5.47
C LEU A 17 0.95 -2.53 -5.57
N ASP A 18 0.55 -1.61 -4.71
CA ASP A 18 1.26 -0.34 -4.51
C ASP A 18 1.96 -0.32 -3.15
N VAL A 19 3.03 0.47 -3.03
CA VAL A 19 3.81 0.66 -1.79
C VAL A 19 3.87 2.14 -1.39
N THR A 20 2.93 2.95 -1.86
CA THR A 20 2.92 4.40 -1.64
C THR A 20 2.70 4.74 -0.16
N SER A 21 2.86 6.00 0.25
CA SER A 21 2.62 6.40 1.65
C SER A 21 1.19 6.86 1.95
N ILE A 22 0.37 7.10 0.92
CA ILE A 22 -1.07 7.40 1.01
C ILE A 22 -1.83 6.26 0.34
N LYS A 23 -3.08 5.98 0.67
CA LYS A 23 -3.80 4.81 0.14
C LYS A 23 -4.99 5.17 -0.72
N ARG A 24 -5.75 6.21 -0.40
CA ARG A 24 -7.02 6.47 -1.11
C ARG A 24 -6.82 6.70 -2.61
N ALA A 25 -6.10 7.76 -2.96
CA ALA A 25 -5.86 8.12 -4.36
C ALA A 25 -5.20 6.99 -5.21
N PRO A 26 -4.11 6.34 -4.77
CA PRO A 26 -3.48 5.29 -5.58
C PRO A 26 -4.33 4.02 -5.69
N VAL A 27 -5.02 3.62 -4.61
CA VAL A 27 -5.94 2.47 -4.66
C VAL A 27 -7.10 2.74 -5.61
N ASP A 28 -7.73 3.91 -5.53
CA ASP A 28 -8.83 4.30 -6.44
C ASP A 28 -8.36 4.32 -7.89
N ALA A 29 -7.14 4.83 -8.15
CA ALA A 29 -6.56 4.86 -9.48
C ALA A 29 -6.35 3.46 -10.06
N MET A 30 -5.94 2.49 -9.25
CA MET A 30 -5.78 1.07 -9.63
C MET A 30 -7.13 0.35 -9.77
N LEU A 31 -8.11 0.64 -8.91
CA LEU A 31 -9.43 0.01 -8.93
C LEU A 31 -10.21 0.31 -10.22
N ALA A 32 -9.87 1.39 -10.92
CA ALA A 32 -10.39 1.70 -12.24
C ALA A 32 -10.05 0.63 -13.31
N SER A 33 -9.12 -0.29 -13.04
CA SER A 33 -8.75 -1.40 -13.92
C SER A 33 -9.55 -2.69 -13.63
N ARG A 34 -9.22 -3.80 -14.31
CA ARG A 34 -9.79 -5.14 -14.04
C ARG A 34 -8.89 -6.04 -13.16
N ALA A 35 -7.81 -5.50 -12.59
CA ALA A 35 -6.88 -6.24 -11.74
C ALA A 35 -7.41 -6.45 -10.31
N ASP A 36 -6.94 -7.47 -9.61
CA ASP A 36 -7.00 -7.45 -8.15
C ASP A 36 -6.07 -6.34 -7.63
N VAL A 37 -6.46 -5.68 -6.54
CA VAL A 37 -5.79 -4.49 -6.00
C VAL A 37 -5.61 -4.65 -4.50
N VAL A 38 -4.37 -4.57 -4.05
CA VAL A 38 -4.02 -4.44 -2.63
C VAL A 38 -3.01 -3.32 -2.46
N GLY A 39 -3.32 -2.35 -1.60
CA GLY A 39 -2.38 -1.30 -1.23
C GLY A 39 -1.53 -1.71 -0.04
N LEU A 40 -0.23 -1.48 -0.11
CA LEU A 40 0.72 -1.70 0.97
C LEU A 40 1.34 -0.37 1.39
N HIS A 41 1.64 -0.24 2.67
CA HIS A 41 2.45 0.85 3.18
C HIS A 41 3.43 0.33 4.22
N PRO A 42 4.67 0.04 3.81
CA PRO A 42 5.76 -0.19 4.74
C PRO A 42 5.99 1.06 5.59
N MET A 43 5.76 0.96 6.90
CA MET A 43 6.01 2.05 7.86
C MET A 43 7.50 2.10 8.23
N THR A 44 8.36 2.15 7.22
CA THR A 44 9.82 2.16 7.36
C THR A 44 10.39 3.40 6.69
N ALA A 45 11.30 4.08 7.38
CA ALA A 45 12.06 5.17 6.77
C ALA A 45 13.24 4.61 5.95
N PRO A 46 13.35 4.92 4.65
CA PRO A 46 14.62 4.76 3.93
C PRO A 46 15.68 5.63 4.64
N PRO A 47 16.93 5.18 4.89
CA PRO A 47 17.61 3.96 4.43
C PRO A 47 17.79 2.90 5.55
N LYS A 48 16.96 2.90 6.60
CA LYS A 48 17.29 2.21 7.86
C LYS A 48 17.16 0.68 7.84
N SER A 49 16.64 0.06 6.78
CA SER A 49 16.47 -1.40 6.73
C SER A 49 16.47 -1.93 5.30
N PRO A 50 17.22 -2.99 4.98
CA PRO A 50 17.21 -3.61 3.66
C PRO A 50 15.97 -4.50 3.43
N ASN A 51 15.16 -4.76 4.46
CA ASN A 51 13.99 -5.63 4.38
C ASN A 51 12.83 -5.20 5.31
N LEU A 52 11.69 -5.88 5.19
CA LEU A 52 10.46 -5.64 5.95
C LEU A 52 10.35 -6.47 7.24
N LYS A 53 11.35 -7.29 7.57
CA LYS A 53 11.27 -8.23 8.71
C LYS A 53 11.06 -7.48 10.02
N GLY A 54 10.01 -7.84 10.75
CA GLY A 54 9.62 -7.20 12.02
C GLY A 54 9.22 -5.73 11.88
N ARG A 55 8.87 -5.28 10.67
CA ARG A 55 8.43 -3.90 10.42
C ARG A 55 6.94 -3.87 10.19
N VAL A 56 6.30 -2.85 10.74
CA VAL A 56 4.88 -2.62 10.51
C VAL A 56 4.64 -2.31 9.03
N VAL A 57 3.72 -3.04 8.42
CA VAL A 57 3.23 -2.80 7.06
C VAL A 57 1.72 -2.71 7.12
N VAL A 58 1.17 -1.57 6.71
CA VAL A 58 -0.28 -1.44 6.59
C VAL A 58 -0.74 -2.07 5.27
N VAL A 59 -1.82 -2.83 5.32
CA VAL A 59 -2.40 -3.57 4.19
C VAL A 59 -3.84 -3.13 3.97
N CYS A 60 -4.13 -2.67 2.75
CA CYS A 60 -5.46 -2.28 2.28
C CYS A 60 -5.91 -3.24 1.18
N GLU A 61 -6.63 -4.30 1.55
CA GLU A 61 -7.18 -5.29 0.60
C GLU A 61 -8.43 -4.72 -0.09
N ALA A 62 -8.26 -3.96 -1.18
CA ALA A 62 -9.35 -3.25 -1.84
C ALA A 62 -10.20 -4.15 -2.76
N ARG A 63 -9.55 -5.00 -3.57
CA ARG A 63 -10.18 -6.05 -4.37
C ARG A 63 -9.24 -7.24 -4.44
N LEU A 64 -9.48 -8.27 -3.64
CA LEU A 64 -8.63 -9.46 -3.62
C LEU A 64 -9.45 -10.74 -3.78
N SER A 65 -9.48 -11.26 -5.00
CA SER A 65 -10.18 -12.48 -5.36
C SER A 65 -9.49 -13.74 -4.78
N PRO A 66 -10.24 -14.85 -4.61
CA PRO A 66 -9.71 -16.08 -4.03
C PRO A 66 -8.47 -16.65 -4.74
N ARG A 67 -8.33 -16.42 -6.05
CA ARG A 67 -7.20 -16.91 -6.85
C ARG A 67 -5.84 -16.43 -6.34
N TRP A 68 -5.78 -15.20 -5.80
CA TRP A 68 -4.54 -14.58 -5.34
C TRP A 68 -4.34 -14.69 -3.83
N ARG A 69 -5.36 -15.08 -3.07
CA ARG A 69 -5.30 -15.09 -1.60
C ARG A 69 -4.14 -15.92 -1.07
N GLY A 70 -4.01 -17.18 -1.53
CA GLY A 70 -2.91 -18.05 -1.10
C GLY A 70 -1.52 -17.54 -1.48
N TRP A 71 -1.37 -16.95 -2.67
CA TRP A 71 -0.10 -16.34 -3.08
C TRP A 71 0.23 -15.11 -2.24
N PHE A 72 -0.77 -14.25 -1.98
CA PHE A 72 -0.60 -13.02 -1.22
C PHE A 72 -0.26 -13.31 0.25
N ASP A 73 -0.97 -14.24 0.89
CA ASP A 73 -0.67 -14.68 2.25
C ASP A 73 0.75 -15.27 2.34
N GLY A 74 1.16 -16.06 1.34
CA GLY A 74 2.53 -16.58 1.23
C GLY A 74 3.59 -15.49 1.03
N LEU A 75 3.28 -14.43 0.27
CA LEU A 75 4.15 -13.26 0.13
C LEU A 75 4.35 -12.58 1.48
N LEU A 76 3.25 -12.28 2.20
CA LEU A 76 3.31 -11.64 3.51
C LEU A 76 4.12 -12.47 4.50
N GLN A 77 3.92 -13.78 4.53
CA GLN A 77 4.68 -14.69 5.39
C GLN A 77 6.20 -14.64 5.10
N ARG A 78 6.61 -14.65 3.83
CA ARG A 78 8.03 -14.62 3.42
C ARG A 78 8.70 -13.28 3.71
N LEU A 79 7.95 -12.20 3.61
CA LEU A 79 8.44 -10.85 3.91
C LEU A 79 8.57 -10.58 5.41
N GLN A 80 7.97 -11.43 6.27
CA GLN A 80 8.11 -11.42 7.73
C GLN A 80 7.81 -10.07 8.39
N GLY A 81 6.98 -9.24 7.75
CA GLY A 81 6.49 -7.98 8.32
C GLY A 81 5.43 -8.20 9.39
N GLU A 82 5.14 -7.13 10.13
CA GLU A 82 4.02 -7.04 11.06
C GLU A 82 2.85 -6.37 10.34
N TYR A 83 1.87 -7.16 9.91
CA TYR A 83 0.82 -6.68 9.01
C TYR A 83 -0.40 -6.17 9.76
N VAL A 84 -0.77 -4.91 9.49
CA VAL A 84 -1.97 -4.27 10.04
C VAL A 84 -2.96 -4.02 8.92
N ARG A 85 -4.18 -4.54 9.02
CA ARG A 85 -5.22 -4.38 7.98
C ARG A 85 -6.15 -3.20 8.27
N THR A 86 -6.49 -2.43 7.25
CA THR A 86 -7.44 -1.31 7.32
C THR A 86 -7.96 -0.95 5.92
N ASP A 87 -8.99 -0.11 5.82
CA ASP A 87 -9.41 0.51 4.56
C ASP A 87 -8.57 1.77 4.20
N PRO A 88 -8.51 2.16 2.90
CA PRO A 88 -7.73 3.31 2.44
C PRO A 88 -8.11 4.65 3.09
N ASP A 89 -9.40 4.90 3.35
CA ASP A 89 -9.88 6.15 3.95
C ASP A 89 -9.40 6.31 5.38
N ARG A 90 -9.48 5.23 6.16
CA ARG A 90 -9.03 5.19 7.55
C ARG A 90 -7.52 5.27 7.63
N HIS A 91 -6.80 4.59 6.73
CA HIS A 91 -5.35 4.70 6.63
C HIS A 91 -4.92 6.17 6.49
N ASP A 92 -5.45 6.88 5.49
CA ASP A 92 -5.00 8.24 5.18
C ASP A 92 -5.36 9.23 6.30
N ARG A 93 -6.52 9.06 6.93
CA ARG A 93 -6.91 9.83 8.12
C ARG A 93 -5.91 9.65 9.27
N ILE A 94 -5.44 8.43 9.52
CA ILE A 94 -4.45 8.17 10.57
C ILE A 94 -3.07 8.69 10.16
N MET A 95 -2.64 8.47 8.92
CA MET A 95 -1.32 8.91 8.45
C MET A 95 -1.20 10.43 8.35
N ALA A 96 -2.31 11.15 8.15
CA ALA A 96 -2.32 12.61 8.26
C ALA A 96 -1.80 13.09 9.64
N LEU A 97 -2.15 12.38 10.71
CA LEU A 97 -1.67 12.68 12.06
C LEU A 97 -0.29 12.08 12.34
N VAL A 98 -0.11 10.79 12.05
CA VAL A 98 1.08 10.02 12.46
C VAL A 98 2.32 10.37 11.64
N GLN A 99 2.15 10.72 10.36
CA GLN A 99 3.25 11.02 9.46
C GLN A 99 3.20 12.47 8.96
N ALA A 100 2.10 12.89 8.34
CA ALA A 100 2.07 14.17 7.64
C ALA A 100 2.28 15.35 8.60
N LEU A 101 1.55 15.39 9.72
CA LEU A 101 1.71 16.44 10.73
C LEU A 101 3.12 16.43 11.35
N VAL A 102 3.65 15.24 11.67
CA VAL A 102 5.00 15.09 12.25
C VAL A 102 6.07 15.62 11.28
N HIS A 103 6.03 15.22 10.01
CA HIS A 103 6.98 15.69 9.01
C HIS A 103 6.83 17.19 8.73
N ALA A 104 5.60 17.72 8.66
CA ALA A 104 5.35 19.15 8.49
C ALA A 104 5.94 19.95 9.67
N GLY A 105 5.81 19.44 10.90
CA GLY A 105 6.43 20.03 12.09
C GLY A 105 7.96 20.07 11.98
N HIS A 106 8.60 18.97 11.58
CA HIS A 106 10.05 18.94 11.36
C HIS A 106 10.49 19.90 10.25
N LEU A 107 9.75 19.98 9.13
CA LEU A 107 10.04 20.91 8.04
C LEU A 107 9.93 22.36 8.48
N ALA A 108 8.94 22.71 9.31
CA ALA A 108 8.78 24.05 9.84
C ALA A 108 9.91 24.45 10.82
N GLN A 109 10.55 23.47 11.46
CA GLN A 109 11.67 23.67 12.40
C GLN A 109 13.04 23.65 11.72
N ALA A 110 13.13 23.08 10.51
CA ALA A 110 14.35 23.06 9.73
C ALA A 110 14.66 24.50 9.26
N ARG A 111 15.64 25.13 9.92
CA ARG A 111 16.21 26.41 9.52
C ARG A 111 17.29 26.21 8.47
#